data_AF-A0AAP0EIT5-F1
#
_entry.id   AF-A0AAP0EIT5-F1
#
_cell.length_a   1.000
_cell.length_b   1.000
_cell.length_c   1.000
_cell.angle_alpha   90.00
_cell.angle_beta   90.00
_cell.angle_gamma   90.00
#
_symmetry.space_group_name_H-M   'P 1'
#
loop_
_entity.id
_entity.type
_entity.pdbx_description
1 polymer ?
#
loop_
_entity_poly.entity_id
_entity_poly.type
_entity_poly.pdbx_seq_one_letter_code
_entity_poly.pdbx_strand_id
1 'polypeptide(L)'
;MELSYLDICHSTKMELSFLISSLDIFSLSRCIHLYSSQVGLRYLAGDIGGGNVRCIAMLGAFKDAIRDYSTPPEKNLDKDLLSNINSYVSFLMGCRPCSTSMENAIRILRNRNANLPLSLSESEAKAGLLSDIDRFINKKITSADQVIVKHGVSKIRDGDVLLTCSSSAVVEAMLLSTHDHGKQFRVVVVDSRPKLEGHALLRRLVAKGLSCTYTHIYAVSYKMHEVTKVFMGAASVLSNGTVYSRIGTACVPMVANKFRVIN
;
A
#
# COMPACT_ATOMS: atom_id res chain seq x y z
N MET A 1 7.05 -33.65 0.46
CA MET A 1 5.75 -32.95 0.31
C MET A 1 5.33 -32.48 1.69
N GLU A 2 6.17 -31.68 2.35
CA GLU A 2 6.10 -31.46 3.81
C GLU A 2 6.89 -30.20 4.23
N LEU A 3 6.80 -29.13 3.43
CA LEU A 3 7.56 -27.89 3.65
C LEU A 3 6.68 -26.61 3.59
N SER A 4 5.36 -26.71 3.77
CA SER A 4 4.47 -25.54 3.56
C SER A 4 3.52 -25.18 4.69
N TYR A 5 3.56 -25.87 5.85
CA TYR A 5 2.70 -25.51 6.98
C TYR A 5 3.41 -24.70 8.09
N LEU A 6 4.73 -24.86 8.24
CA LEU A 6 5.47 -24.17 9.31
C LEU A 6 5.68 -22.67 9.04
N ASP A 7 5.87 -22.28 7.78
CA ASP A 7 6.10 -20.87 7.39
C ASP A 7 4.84 -20.01 7.49
N ILE A 8 3.66 -20.60 7.35
CA ILE A 8 2.38 -19.89 7.51
C ILE A 8 2.08 -19.63 8.99
N CYS A 9 2.46 -20.57 9.87
CA CYS A 9 2.32 -20.44 11.33
C CYS A 9 3.23 -19.37 11.96
N HIS A 10 4.32 -18.96 11.29
CA HIS A 10 5.13 -17.83 11.76
C HIS A 10 4.42 -16.47 11.65
N SER A 11 3.42 -16.34 10.77
CA SER A 11 2.69 -15.09 10.55
C SER A 11 1.49 -14.91 11.51
N THR A 12 0.90 -16.00 11.99
CA THR A 12 -0.24 -15.98 12.94
C THR A 12 0.16 -15.88 14.42
N LYS A 13 1.45 -16.02 14.75
CA LYS A 13 1.99 -15.69 16.09
C LYS A 13 1.99 -14.17 16.43
N MET A 14 1.43 -13.33 15.56
CA MET A 14 1.53 -11.87 15.67
C MET A 14 0.53 -11.24 16.65
N GLU A 15 -0.52 -11.94 17.09
CA GLU A 15 -1.49 -11.35 18.04
C GLU A 15 -1.00 -11.42 19.50
N LEU A 16 -0.30 -12.48 19.91
CA LEU A 16 0.28 -12.59 21.25
C LEU A 16 1.65 -11.89 21.39
N SER A 17 2.43 -11.78 20.32
CA SER A 17 3.66 -10.97 20.33
C SER A 17 3.39 -9.46 20.31
N PHE A 18 2.17 -9.02 19.95
CA PHE A 18 1.76 -7.62 19.94
C PHE A 18 1.74 -7.00 21.35
N LEU A 19 1.37 -7.78 22.37
CA LEU A 19 1.38 -7.34 23.77
C LEU A 19 2.81 -7.24 24.32
N ILE A 20 3.70 -8.16 23.93
CA ILE A 20 5.11 -8.15 24.35
C ILE A 20 5.90 -7.07 23.58
N SER A 21 5.61 -6.82 22.30
CA SER A 21 6.27 -5.76 21.52
C SER A 21 5.83 -4.36 21.93
N SER A 22 4.66 -4.19 22.53
CA SER A 22 4.18 -2.88 22.97
C SER A 22 5.13 -2.20 23.97
N LEU A 23 5.71 -2.94 24.92
CA LEU A 23 6.70 -2.42 25.88
C LEU A 23 8.03 -2.04 25.22
N ASP A 24 8.51 -2.85 24.27
CA ASP A 24 9.73 -2.55 23.50
C ASP A 24 9.53 -1.38 22.53
N ILE A 25 8.36 -1.26 21.89
CA ILE A 25 7.99 -0.15 21.01
C ILE A 25 7.95 1.18 21.80
N PHE A 26 7.42 1.17 23.02
CA PHE A 26 7.42 2.36 23.89
C PHE A 26 8.83 2.75 24.37
N SER A 27 9.72 1.78 24.60
CA SER A 27 11.13 2.02 24.89
C SER A 27 11.87 2.62 23.67
N LEU A 28 11.67 2.03 22.48
CA LEU A 28 12.19 2.57 21.22
C LEU A 28 11.66 3.98 20.94
N SER A 29 10.40 4.27 21.26
CA SER A 29 9.76 5.56 20.97
C SER A 29 10.48 6.77 21.58
N ARG A 30 11.29 6.61 22.64
CA ARG A 30 12.04 7.73 23.23
C ARG A 30 13.16 8.26 22.34
N CYS A 31 13.67 7.45 21.42
CA CYS A 31 14.77 7.80 20.51
C CYS A 31 14.31 7.96 19.06
N ILE A 32 13.00 7.88 18.80
CA ILE A 32 12.42 7.95 17.45
C ILE A 32 11.77 9.32 17.26
N HIS A 33 11.96 9.90 16.07
CA HIS A 33 11.37 11.18 15.71
C HIS A 33 9.84 11.15 15.81
N LEU A 34 9.24 12.22 16.34
CA LEU A 34 7.82 12.30 16.70
C LEU A 34 6.89 11.86 15.56
N TYR A 35 7.16 12.32 14.32
CA TYR A 35 6.32 11.99 13.17
C TYR A 35 6.42 10.51 12.78
N SER A 36 7.60 9.90 12.93
CA SER A 36 7.78 8.46 12.71
C SER A 36 7.00 7.65 13.75
N SER A 37 7.01 8.09 15.00
CA SER A 37 6.21 7.49 16.08
C SER A 37 4.71 7.59 15.83
N GLN A 38 4.21 8.77 15.41
CA GLN A 38 2.81 8.97 15.06
C GLN A 38 2.35 8.07 13.90
N VAL A 39 3.18 7.94 12.85
CA VAL A 39 2.88 7.02 11.74
C VAL A 39 2.86 5.56 12.21
N GLY A 40 3.78 5.16 13.08
CA GLY A 40 3.80 3.83 13.69
C GLY A 40 2.51 3.51 14.46
N LEU A 41 2.04 4.44 15.29
CA LEU A 41 0.77 4.29 16.02
C LEU A 41 -0.43 4.14 15.08
N ARG A 42 -0.48 4.92 13.99
CA ARG A 42 -1.52 4.79 12.96
C ARG A 42 -1.45 3.48 12.18
N TYR A 43 -0.28 2.85 12.07
CA TYR A 43 -0.15 1.51 11.51
C TYR A 43 -0.69 0.43 12.46
N LEU A 44 -0.42 0.56 13.75
CA LEU A 44 -0.93 -0.35 14.80
C LEU A 44 -2.45 -0.26 14.91
N ALA A 45 -3.00 0.95 14.92
CA ALA A 45 -4.44 1.20 14.97
C ALA A 45 -5.18 0.69 13.72
N GLY A 46 -4.47 0.51 12.60
CA GLY A 46 -5.05 0.06 11.34
C GLY A 46 -5.70 1.18 10.52
N ASP A 47 -5.60 2.44 10.95
CA ASP A 47 -6.10 3.62 10.24
C ASP A 47 -5.53 3.72 8.81
N ILE A 48 -4.27 3.31 8.62
CA ILE A 48 -3.59 3.33 7.33
C ILE A 48 -3.37 1.90 6.84
N GLY A 49 -4.32 1.39 6.06
CA GLY A 49 -4.32 0.01 5.56
C GLY A 49 -3.50 -0.24 4.30
N GLY A 50 -3.66 0.61 3.29
CA GLY A 50 -3.20 0.38 1.91
C GLY A 50 -1.70 0.63 1.68
N GLY A 51 -1.07 -0.16 0.80
CA GLY A 51 0.38 -0.11 0.56
C GLY A 51 0.90 1.25 0.08
N ASN A 52 0.17 1.94 -0.81
CA ASN A 52 0.56 3.28 -1.29
C ASN A 52 0.43 4.33 -0.17
N VAL A 53 -0.69 4.33 0.57
CA VAL A 53 -0.93 5.30 1.65
C VAL A 53 0.07 5.12 2.79
N ARG A 54 0.41 3.87 3.15
CA ARG A 54 1.49 3.57 4.10
C ARG A 54 2.84 4.12 3.58
N CYS A 55 3.18 3.85 2.32
CA CYS A 55 4.42 4.36 1.74
C CYS A 55 4.49 5.90 1.78
N ILE A 56 3.42 6.61 1.42
CA ILE A 56 3.36 8.07 1.48
C ILE A 56 3.49 8.57 2.93
N ALA A 57 2.80 7.96 3.89
CA ALA A 57 2.88 8.36 5.30
C ALA A 57 4.28 8.17 5.88
N MET A 58 4.93 7.03 5.59
CA MET A 58 6.31 6.76 5.97
C MET A 58 7.27 7.79 5.38
N LEU A 59 7.17 8.04 4.07
CA LEU A 59 8.02 9.02 3.40
C LEU A 59 7.80 10.44 3.92
N GLY A 60 6.55 10.80 4.25
CA GLY A 60 6.23 12.06 4.93
C GLY A 60 6.93 12.19 6.28
N ALA A 61 6.84 11.17 7.13
CA ALA A 61 7.55 11.14 8.40
C ALA A 61 9.07 11.22 8.24
N PHE A 62 9.64 10.57 7.22
CA PHE A 62 11.07 10.67 6.93
C PHE A 62 11.46 12.06 6.45
N LYS A 63 10.62 12.76 5.68
CA LYS A 63 10.89 14.15 5.32
C LYS A 63 10.99 15.04 6.54
N ASP A 64 10.06 14.92 7.48
CA ASP A 64 10.08 15.74 8.69
C ASP A 64 11.28 15.38 9.58
N ALA A 65 11.59 14.09 9.71
CA ALA A 65 12.78 13.65 10.44
C ALA A 65 14.10 14.12 9.80
N ILE A 66 14.20 14.10 8.47
CA ILE A 66 15.37 14.62 7.74
C ILE A 66 15.46 16.14 7.92
N ARG A 67 14.33 16.86 7.89
CA ARG A 67 14.29 18.32 8.07
C ARG A 67 14.83 18.73 9.44
N ASP A 68 14.43 18.01 10.49
CA ASP A 68 14.82 18.31 11.87
C ASP A 68 16.19 17.75 12.28
N TYR A 69 16.74 16.83 11.48
CA TYR A 69 18.07 16.24 11.72
C TYR A 69 19.18 17.29 11.63
N SER A 70 20.20 17.18 12.48
CA SER A 70 21.44 17.97 12.42
C SER A 70 22.63 17.05 12.65
N THR A 71 23.70 17.22 11.88
CA THR A 71 24.87 16.34 12.00
C THR A 71 25.67 16.67 13.27
N PRO A 72 25.94 15.68 14.15
CA PRO A 72 26.85 15.87 15.26
C PRO A 72 28.28 16.19 14.76
N PRO A 73 29.05 17.05 15.44
CA PRO A 73 30.37 17.51 14.96
C PRO A 73 31.40 16.39 14.74
N GLU A 74 31.21 15.24 15.38
CA GLU A 74 32.12 14.08 15.30
C GLU A 74 31.73 13.07 14.21
N LYS A 75 30.61 13.29 13.51
CA LYS A 75 30.03 12.30 12.60
C LYS A 75 29.92 12.81 11.17
N ASN A 76 29.95 11.87 10.23
CA ASN A 76 29.64 12.16 8.83
C ASN A 76 28.12 12.08 8.61
N LEU A 77 27.58 13.07 7.90
CA LEU A 77 26.16 13.20 7.58
C LEU A 77 25.58 11.92 6.97
N ASP A 78 26.27 11.35 5.96
CA ASP A 78 25.83 10.19 5.21
C ASP A 78 25.59 8.97 6.11
N LYS A 79 26.55 8.64 6.97
CA LYS A 79 26.50 7.46 7.83
C LYS A 79 25.51 7.62 8.98
N ASP A 80 25.51 8.77 9.64
CA ASP A 80 24.66 8.99 10.81
C ASP A 80 23.19 9.15 10.40
N LEU A 81 22.89 9.91 9.33
CA LEU A 81 21.54 10.03 8.81
C LEU A 81 20.98 8.68 8.35
N LEU A 82 21.80 7.86 7.68
CA LEU A 82 21.42 6.50 7.29
C LEU A 82 21.10 5.62 8.50
N SER A 83 21.89 5.74 9.57
CA SER A 83 21.66 5.01 10.82
C SER A 83 20.32 5.42 11.45
N ASN A 84 20.03 6.73 11.52
CA ASN A 84 18.75 7.24 12.02
C ASN A 84 17.55 6.76 11.18
N ILE A 85 17.65 6.83 9.84
CA ILE A 85 16.62 6.31 8.94
C ILE A 85 16.41 4.80 9.18
N ASN A 86 17.48 4.03 9.39
CA ASN A 86 17.36 2.61 9.67
C ASN A 86 16.66 2.33 11.01
N SER A 87 16.92 3.15 12.05
CA SER A 87 16.20 3.08 13.32
C SER A 87 14.71 3.34 13.13
N TYR A 88 14.33 4.35 12.34
CA TYR A 88 12.92 4.65 12.02
C TYR A 88 12.26 3.50 11.25
N VAL A 89 12.95 2.91 10.27
CA VAL A 89 12.46 1.74 9.53
C VAL A 89 12.24 0.56 10.47
N SER A 90 13.19 0.25 11.34
CA SER A 90 13.08 -0.84 12.31
C SER A 90 11.89 -0.65 13.27
N PHE A 91 11.70 0.58 13.75
CA PHE A 91 10.53 0.92 14.57
C PHE A 91 9.20 0.70 13.81
N LEU A 92 9.10 1.20 12.58
CA LEU A 92 7.89 1.02 11.76
C LEU A 92 7.64 -0.45 11.41
N MET A 93 8.69 -1.23 11.17
CA MET A 93 8.62 -2.68 10.97
C MET A 93 8.07 -3.40 12.21
N GLY A 94 8.52 -2.99 13.41
CA GLY A 94 8.00 -3.50 14.68
C GLY A 94 6.53 -3.15 14.91
N CYS A 95 6.07 -1.99 14.41
CA CYS A 95 4.66 -1.62 14.45
C CYS A 95 3.81 -2.45 13.48
N ARG A 96 4.27 -2.58 12.23
CA ARG A 96 3.61 -3.39 11.20
C ARG A 96 4.59 -3.68 10.07
N PRO A 97 4.73 -4.95 9.61
CA PRO A 97 5.61 -5.30 8.51
C PRO A 97 5.42 -4.41 7.27
N CYS A 98 6.53 -3.92 6.72
CA CYS A 98 6.54 -3.06 5.54
C CYS A 98 5.85 -3.74 4.35
N SER A 99 5.17 -2.95 3.52
CA SER A 99 4.72 -3.42 2.22
C SER A 99 5.86 -3.34 1.20
N THR A 100 5.75 -4.08 0.10
CA THR A 100 6.74 -4.03 -1.00
C THR A 100 6.93 -2.61 -1.56
N SER A 101 5.89 -1.78 -1.56
CA SER A 101 5.98 -0.35 -1.92
C SER A 101 6.92 0.42 -0.98
N MET A 102 6.84 0.16 0.33
CA MET A 102 7.69 0.79 1.34
C MET A 102 9.14 0.31 1.23
N GLU A 103 9.35 -1.00 1.07
CA GLU A 103 10.68 -1.58 0.91
C GLU A 103 11.43 -1.00 -0.30
N ASN A 104 10.72 -0.85 -1.42
CA ASN A 104 11.28 -0.21 -2.61
C ASN A 104 11.63 1.26 -2.37
N ALA A 105 10.76 2.02 -1.70
CA ALA A 105 11.03 3.41 -1.36
C ALA A 105 12.23 3.55 -0.42
N ILE A 106 12.31 2.72 0.62
CA ILE A 106 13.44 2.66 1.57
C ILE A 106 14.74 2.35 0.83
N ARG A 107 14.73 1.34 -0.05
CA ARG A 107 15.90 0.97 -0.85
C ARG A 107 16.40 2.13 -1.72
N ILE A 108 15.49 2.84 -2.39
CA ILE A 108 15.84 4.01 -3.21
C ILE A 108 16.43 5.13 -2.35
N LEU A 109 15.82 5.41 -1.20
CA LEU A 109 16.30 6.45 -0.28
C LEU A 109 17.68 6.12 0.29
N ARG A 110 17.90 4.87 0.74
CA ARG A 110 19.21 4.39 1.22
C ARG A 110 20.29 4.54 0.16
N ASN A 111 19.99 4.10 -1.06
CA ASN A 111 20.92 4.22 -2.19
C ASN A 111 21.21 5.68 -2.52
N ARG A 112 20.22 6.56 -2.44
CA ARG A 112 20.44 7.99 -2.69
C ARG A 112 21.34 8.62 -1.63
N ASN A 113 21.10 8.31 -0.35
CA ASN A 113 21.93 8.79 0.75
C ASN A 113 23.38 8.30 0.66
N ALA A 114 23.59 7.02 0.32
CA ALA A 114 24.93 6.44 0.17
C ALA A 114 25.73 7.05 -1.01
N ASN A 115 25.05 7.65 -2.00
CA ASN A 115 25.65 8.28 -3.17
C ASN A 115 25.53 9.81 -3.14
N LEU A 116 25.48 10.42 -1.95
CA LEU A 116 25.53 11.87 -1.81
C LEU A 116 26.96 12.37 -2.14
N PRO A 117 27.10 13.42 -2.98
CA PRO A 117 28.40 14.03 -3.22
C PRO A 117 28.98 14.63 -1.94
N LEU A 118 30.25 14.32 -1.65
CA LEU A 118 30.97 14.80 -0.45
C LEU A 118 31.18 16.32 -0.43
N SER A 119 31.00 16.99 -1.57
CA SER A 119 31.17 18.43 -1.72
C SER A 119 29.97 19.26 -1.24
N LEU A 120 28.83 18.62 -0.94
CA LEU A 120 27.60 19.33 -0.57
C LEU A 120 27.62 19.73 0.90
N SER A 121 27.09 20.93 1.18
CA SER A 121 26.73 21.29 2.55
C SER A 121 25.59 20.40 3.05
N GLU A 122 25.45 20.31 4.38
CA GLU A 122 24.34 19.56 5.00
C GLU A 122 22.97 20.03 4.50
N SER A 123 22.78 21.35 4.38
CA SER A 123 21.53 21.95 3.91
C SER A 123 21.20 21.52 2.48
N GLU A 124 22.19 21.55 1.58
CA GLU A 124 22.02 21.14 0.19
C GLU A 124 21.73 19.64 0.06
N ALA A 125 22.46 18.82 0.82
CA ALA A 125 22.23 17.37 0.86
C ALA A 125 20.81 17.03 1.34
N LYS A 126 20.36 17.67 2.44
CA LYS A 126 18.99 17.52 2.94
C LYS A 126 17.95 17.98 1.93
N ALA A 127 18.13 19.16 1.31
CA ALA A 127 17.23 19.67 0.29
C ALA A 127 17.12 18.70 -0.91
N GLY A 128 18.25 18.13 -1.34
CA GLY A 128 18.30 17.10 -2.38
C GLY A 128 17.48 15.85 -2.01
N LEU A 129 17.67 15.32 -0.81
CA LEU A 129 16.92 14.15 -0.32
C LEU A 129 15.42 14.42 -0.22
N LEU A 130 15.02 15.58 0.30
CA LEU A 130 13.61 15.98 0.41
C LEU A 130 12.96 16.08 -0.97
N SER A 131 13.65 16.71 -1.93
CA SER A 131 13.21 16.80 -3.33
C SER A 131 13.09 15.43 -3.98
N ASP A 132 14.01 14.51 -3.69
CA ASP A 132 13.97 13.13 -4.19
C ASP A 132 12.78 12.35 -3.64
N ILE A 133 12.45 12.53 -2.36
CA ILE A 133 11.25 11.94 -1.76
C ILE A 133 9.98 12.50 -2.43
N ASP A 134 9.89 13.82 -2.60
CA ASP A 134 8.74 14.45 -3.27
C ASP A 134 8.60 13.98 -4.72
N ARG A 135 9.72 13.88 -5.43
CA ARG A 135 9.76 13.34 -6.78
C ARG A 135 9.30 11.89 -6.82
N PHE A 136 9.71 11.07 -5.85
CA PHE A 136 9.26 9.68 -5.75
C PHE A 136 7.75 9.60 -5.55
N ILE A 137 7.19 10.30 -4.56
CA ILE A 137 5.74 10.32 -4.28
C ILE A 137 4.97 10.77 -5.53
N ASN A 138 5.37 11.90 -6.11
CA ASN A 138 4.67 12.47 -7.26
C ASN A 138 4.76 11.58 -8.50
N LYS A 139 5.96 11.14 -8.89
CA LYS A 139 6.15 10.40 -10.15
C LYS A 139 5.78 8.92 -10.04
N LYS A 140 6.13 8.25 -8.94
CA LYS A 140 6.00 6.80 -8.80
C LYS A 140 4.70 6.36 -8.15
N ILE A 141 3.97 7.26 -7.50
CA ILE A 141 2.67 6.96 -6.88
C ILE A 141 1.58 7.80 -7.54
N THR A 142 1.55 9.12 -7.33
CA THR A 142 0.41 9.96 -7.73
C THR A 142 0.20 10.02 -9.25
N SER A 143 1.22 10.37 -10.02
CA SER A 143 1.11 10.42 -11.49
C SER A 143 0.93 9.05 -12.11
N ALA A 144 1.52 8.00 -11.52
CA ALA A 144 1.34 6.63 -11.99
C ALA A 144 -0.12 6.17 -11.80
N ASP A 145 -0.71 6.44 -10.63
CA ASP A 145 -2.12 6.14 -10.35
C ASP A 145 -3.05 6.86 -11.33
N GLN A 146 -2.79 8.14 -11.64
CA GLN A 146 -3.57 8.89 -12.65
C GLN A 146 -3.51 8.25 -14.04
N VAL A 147 -2.32 7.82 -14.47
CA VAL A 147 -2.14 7.14 -15.76
C VAL A 147 -2.88 5.80 -15.77
N ILE A 148 -2.77 5.01 -14.69
CA ILE A 148 -3.50 3.74 -14.53
C ILE A 148 -5.00 3.96 -14.60
N VAL A 149 -5.53 4.96 -13.89
CA VAL A 149 -6.95 5.32 -13.90
C VAL A 149 -7.39 5.68 -15.32
N LYS A 150 -6.65 6.56 -16.01
CA LYS A 150 -6.97 6.95 -17.40
C LYS A 150 -7.01 5.75 -18.35
N HIS A 151 -6.04 4.84 -18.23
CA HIS A 151 -6.03 3.62 -19.04
C HIS A 151 -7.19 2.69 -18.67
N GLY A 152 -7.51 2.51 -17.39
CA GLY A 152 -8.61 1.68 -16.92
C GLY A 152 -9.98 2.17 -17.41
N VAL A 153 -10.26 3.48 -17.28
CA VAL A 153 -11.49 4.12 -17.76
C VAL A 153 -11.72 3.85 -19.26
N SER A 154 -10.65 3.84 -20.07
CA SER A 154 -10.75 3.57 -21.51
C SER A 154 -11.18 2.14 -21.85
N LYS A 155 -11.05 1.18 -20.92
CA LYS A 155 -11.39 -0.24 -21.13
C LYS A 155 -12.81 -0.60 -20.73
N ILE A 156 -13.47 0.25 -19.94
CA ILE A 156 -14.84 0.05 -19.49
C ILE A 156 -15.79 0.55 -20.58
N ARG A 157 -16.86 -0.21 -20.85
CA ARG A 157 -17.90 0.08 -21.84
C ARG A 157 -19.26 0.19 -21.15
N ASP A 158 -20.20 0.85 -21.81
CA ASP A 158 -21.58 0.86 -21.34
C ASP A 158 -22.17 -0.55 -21.33
N GLY A 159 -22.96 -0.85 -20.30
CA GLY A 159 -23.51 -2.17 -20.01
C GLY A 159 -22.55 -3.13 -19.29
N ASP A 160 -21.32 -2.72 -18.98
CA ASP A 160 -20.38 -3.58 -18.26
C ASP A 160 -20.84 -3.91 -16.83
N VAL A 161 -20.51 -5.12 -16.40
CA VAL A 161 -20.64 -5.57 -15.01
C VAL A 161 -19.25 -5.82 -14.48
N LEU A 162 -18.76 -4.89 -13.67
CA LEU A 162 -17.39 -4.87 -13.19
C LEU A 162 -17.30 -5.53 -11.83
N LEU A 163 -16.41 -6.50 -11.66
CA LEU A 163 -16.16 -7.11 -10.36
C LEU A 163 -14.86 -6.56 -9.76
N THR A 164 -14.88 -6.23 -8.47
CA THR A 164 -13.68 -5.92 -7.70
C THR A 164 -13.67 -6.67 -6.36
N CYS A 165 -12.49 -6.85 -5.78
CA CYS A 165 -12.30 -7.59 -4.54
C CYS A 165 -11.64 -6.71 -3.47
N SER A 166 -12.20 -6.72 -2.26
CA SER A 166 -11.76 -5.90 -1.12
C SER A 166 -11.80 -4.40 -1.45
N SER A 167 -10.83 -3.61 -0.97
CA SER A 167 -10.72 -2.17 -1.18
C SER A 167 -9.36 -1.81 -1.77
N SER A 168 -9.37 -1.20 -2.96
CA SER A 168 -8.19 -0.69 -3.65
C SER A 168 -8.43 0.74 -4.09
N ALA A 169 -7.57 1.68 -3.64
CA ALA A 169 -7.72 3.11 -3.92
C ALA A 169 -7.66 3.44 -5.42
N VAL A 170 -6.77 2.78 -6.18
CA VAL A 170 -6.64 3.00 -7.63
C VAL A 170 -7.84 2.44 -8.41
N VAL A 171 -8.38 1.29 -7.99
CA VAL A 171 -9.58 0.71 -8.61
C VAL A 171 -10.80 1.56 -8.28
N GLU A 172 -10.93 2.02 -7.04
CA GLU A 172 -11.97 2.97 -6.64
C GLU A 172 -11.91 4.25 -7.47
N ALA A 173 -10.75 4.89 -7.57
CA ALA A 173 -10.57 6.10 -8.37
C ALA A 173 -10.93 5.87 -9.85
N MET A 174 -10.61 4.70 -10.40
CA MET A 174 -10.99 4.31 -11.75
C MET A 174 -12.50 4.14 -11.89
N LEU A 175 -13.18 3.46 -10.96
CA LEU A 175 -14.63 3.28 -10.99
C LEU A 175 -15.38 4.62 -10.87
N LEU A 176 -14.97 5.46 -9.92
CA LEU A 176 -15.54 6.79 -9.73
C LEU A 176 -15.31 7.68 -10.95
N SER A 177 -14.08 7.75 -11.46
CA SER A 177 -13.78 8.51 -12.67
C SER A 177 -14.61 8.00 -13.85
N THR A 178 -14.76 6.68 -14.02
CA THR A 178 -15.59 6.11 -15.08
C THR A 178 -17.05 6.55 -14.97
N HIS A 179 -17.60 6.58 -13.75
CA HIS A 179 -18.96 7.04 -13.49
C HIS A 179 -19.13 8.54 -13.75
N ASP A 180 -18.15 9.36 -13.36
CA ASP A 180 -18.15 10.80 -13.60
C ASP A 180 -18.12 11.14 -15.11
N HIS A 181 -17.59 10.25 -15.95
CA HIS A 181 -17.66 10.36 -17.41
C HIS A 181 -19.01 9.91 -18.01
N GLY A 182 -20.01 9.60 -17.17
CA GLY A 182 -21.37 9.28 -17.59
C GLY A 182 -21.59 7.85 -18.09
N LYS A 183 -20.58 6.96 -17.99
CA LYS A 183 -20.72 5.58 -18.44
C LYS A 183 -21.71 4.80 -17.56
N GLN A 184 -22.53 3.98 -18.21
CA GLN A 184 -23.55 3.17 -17.55
C GLN A 184 -22.99 1.77 -17.29
N PHE A 185 -22.70 1.46 -16.04
CA PHE A 185 -22.20 0.16 -15.61
C PHE A 185 -22.62 -0.10 -14.15
N ARG A 186 -22.44 -1.33 -13.69
CA ARG A 186 -22.62 -1.69 -12.28
C ARG A 186 -21.42 -2.42 -11.73
N VAL A 187 -21.24 -2.38 -10.41
CA VAL A 187 -20.08 -2.95 -9.72
C VAL A 187 -20.50 -4.09 -8.80
N VAL A 188 -19.82 -5.24 -8.88
CA VAL A 188 -19.91 -6.33 -7.92
C VAL A 188 -18.70 -6.23 -6.98
N VAL A 189 -18.94 -5.90 -5.72
CA VAL A 189 -17.91 -5.84 -4.68
C VAL A 189 -17.89 -7.18 -3.95
N VAL A 190 -16.79 -7.91 -4.14
CA VAL A 190 -16.49 -9.17 -3.43
C VAL A 190 -15.70 -8.85 -2.18
N ASP A 191 -16.08 -9.41 -1.04
CA ASP A 191 -15.39 -9.19 0.23
C ASP A 191 -15.13 -10.48 1.00
N SER A 192 -14.16 -10.41 1.91
CA SER A 192 -13.73 -11.54 2.73
C SER A 192 -13.51 -11.13 4.19
N ARG A 193 -13.78 -12.07 5.09
CA ARG A 193 -13.53 -11.94 6.52
C ARG A 193 -12.01 -11.96 6.80
N PRO A 194 -11.53 -11.38 7.92
CA PRO A 194 -12.32 -10.79 9.01
C PRO A 194 -12.61 -9.29 8.87
N LYS A 195 -11.77 -8.53 8.15
CA LYS A 195 -11.81 -7.06 8.16
C LYS A 195 -12.94 -6.44 7.35
N LEU A 196 -13.47 -7.14 6.35
CA LEU A 196 -14.56 -6.67 5.49
C LEU A 196 -14.26 -5.28 4.89
N GLU A 197 -13.07 -5.14 4.31
CA GLU A 197 -12.59 -3.87 3.74
C GLU A 197 -13.45 -3.41 2.55
N GLY A 198 -14.09 -4.35 1.85
CA GLY A 198 -15.01 -4.08 0.73
C GLY A 198 -16.29 -3.34 1.15
N HIS A 199 -16.76 -3.47 2.38
CA HIS A 199 -17.89 -2.68 2.89
C HIS A 199 -17.61 -1.17 2.84
N ALA A 200 -16.39 -0.74 3.19
CA ALA A 200 -16.03 0.66 3.16
C ALA A 200 -15.99 1.18 1.72
N LEU A 201 -15.47 0.39 0.78
CA LEU A 201 -15.50 0.70 -0.65
C LEU A 201 -16.95 0.82 -1.16
N LEU A 202 -17.79 -0.17 -0.85
CA LEU A 202 -19.21 -0.18 -1.25
C LEU A 202 -19.92 1.10 -0.83
N ARG A 203 -19.75 1.54 0.43
CA ARG A 203 -20.35 2.79 0.93
C ARG A 203 -19.90 4.01 0.13
N ARG A 204 -18.61 4.11 -0.22
CA ARG A 204 -18.09 5.23 -1.00
C ARG A 204 -18.62 5.24 -2.44
N LEU A 205 -18.74 4.07 -3.07
CA LEU A 205 -19.31 3.95 -4.42
C LEU A 205 -20.81 4.28 -4.45
N VAL A 206 -21.58 3.73 -3.50
CA VAL A 206 -23.02 3.99 -3.40
C VAL A 206 -23.32 5.44 -3.06
N ALA A 207 -22.52 6.08 -2.18
CA ALA A 207 -22.64 7.51 -1.88
C ALA A 207 -22.45 8.42 -3.11
N LYS A 208 -21.80 7.91 -4.16
CA LYS A 208 -21.62 8.59 -5.45
C LYS A 208 -22.69 8.22 -6.48
N GLY A 209 -23.67 7.39 -6.13
CA GLY A 209 -24.76 6.99 -7.01
C GLY A 209 -24.46 5.78 -7.91
N LEU A 210 -23.32 5.09 -7.71
CA LEU A 210 -23.02 3.89 -8.49
C LEU A 210 -23.89 2.70 -8.05
N SER A 211 -24.46 2.00 -9.02
CA SER A 211 -25.17 0.74 -8.78
C SER A 211 -24.17 -0.35 -8.38
N CYS A 212 -24.29 -0.84 -7.15
CA CYS A 212 -23.37 -1.82 -6.58
C CYS A 212 -24.11 -3.03 -6.00
N THR A 213 -23.55 -4.22 -6.24
CA THR A 213 -23.94 -5.48 -5.61
C THR A 213 -22.82 -5.91 -4.68
N TYR A 214 -23.15 -6.29 -3.45
CA TYR A 214 -22.17 -6.83 -2.50
C TYR A 214 -22.29 -8.34 -2.39
N THR A 215 -21.16 -9.04 -2.35
CA THR A 215 -21.13 -10.49 -2.17
C THR A 215 -19.89 -10.94 -1.40
N HIS A 216 -19.96 -12.12 -0.81
CA HIS A 216 -18.80 -12.74 -0.17
C HIS A 216 -17.98 -13.57 -1.16
N ILE A 217 -16.70 -13.75 -0.85
CA ILE A 217 -15.77 -14.57 -1.66
C ILE A 217 -16.30 -15.97 -1.97
N TYR A 218 -17.10 -16.56 -1.08
CA TYR A 218 -17.69 -17.89 -1.27
C TYR A 218 -18.81 -17.93 -2.33
N ALA A 219 -19.42 -16.79 -2.65
CA ALA A 219 -20.50 -16.66 -3.63
C ALA A 219 -20.00 -16.06 -4.96
N VAL A 220 -18.68 -15.99 -5.17
CA VAL A 220 -18.08 -15.47 -6.41
C VAL A 220 -18.49 -16.30 -7.62
N SER A 221 -18.52 -17.62 -7.52
CA SER A 221 -18.94 -18.50 -8.63
C SER A 221 -20.37 -18.21 -9.09
N TYR A 222 -21.29 -18.01 -8.15
CA TYR A 222 -22.67 -17.66 -8.44
C TYR A 222 -22.80 -16.30 -9.15
N LYS A 223 -22.01 -15.30 -8.70
CA LYS A 223 -22.02 -13.96 -9.30
C LYS A 223 -21.17 -13.83 -10.55
N MET A 224 -20.26 -14.76 -10.85
CA MET A 224 -19.37 -14.60 -12.01
C MET A 224 -20.10 -14.67 -13.35
N HIS A 225 -21.24 -15.37 -13.42
CA HIS A 225 -22.04 -15.50 -14.65
C HIS A 225 -22.53 -14.17 -15.23
N GLU A 226 -22.70 -13.15 -14.38
CA GLU A 226 -23.14 -11.82 -14.80
C GLU A 226 -21.98 -10.84 -15.05
N VAL A 227 -20.74 -11.20 -14.68
CA VAL A 227 -19.58 -10.30 -14.71
C VAL A 227 -18.96 -10.28 -16.10
N THR A 228 -18.65 -9.09 -16.61
CA THR A 228 -17.99 -8.92 -17.91
C THR A 228 -16.49 -8.68 -17.78
N LYS A 229 -16.06 -8.00 -16.71
CA LYS A 229 -14.65 -7.68 -16.45
C LYS A 229 -14.35 -7.69 -14.96
N VAL A 230 -13.13 -8.12 -14.61
CA VAL A 230 -12.62 -8.08 -13.24
C VAL A 230 -11.52 -7.02 -13.15
N PHE A 231 -11.57 -6.17 -12.12
CA PHE A 231 -10.51 -5.22 -11.79
C PHE A 231 -10.06 -5.43 -10.35
N MET A 232 -8.77 -5.72 -10.17
CA MET A 232 -8.18 -5.98 -8.85
C MET A 232 -6.97 -5.09 -8.60
N GLY A 233 -6.82 -4.67 -7.35
CA GLY A 233 -5.59 -4.05 -6.88
C GLY A 233 -4.51 -5.09 -6.62
N ALA A 234 -3.32 -4.86 -7.15
CA ALA A 234 -2.12 -5.61 -6.79
C ALA A 234 -1.35 -4.88 -5.68
N ALA A 235 -0.87 -5.61 -4.68
CA ALA A 235 0.09 -5.10 -3.71
C ALA A 235 1.52 -5.14 -4.25
N SER A 236 1.83 -6.15 -5.08
CA SER A 236 3.10 -6.27 -5.81
C SER A 236 2.95 -7.19 -7.01
N VAL A 237 3.85 -7.08 -7.98
CA VAL A 237 4.00 -8.02 -9.09
C VAL A 237 5.44 -8.54 -9.06
N LEU A 238 5.61 -9.85 -8.93
CA LEU A 238 6.93 -10.49 -8.88
C LEU A 238 7.56 -10.58 -10.28
N SER A 239 8.87 -10.80 -10.33
CA SER A 239 9.63 -10.91 -11.59
C SER A 239 9.15 -12.05 -12.50
N ASN A 240 8.53 -13.09 -11.94
CA ASN A 240 7.93 -14.19 -12.68
C ASN A 240 6.49 -13.91 -13.15
N GLY A 241 5.97 -12.70 -12.95
CA GLY A 241 4.60 -12.31 -13.31
C GLY A 241 3.53 -12.64 -12.26
N THR A 242 3.89 -13.25 -11.13
CA THR A 242 2.93 -13.54 -10.05
C THR A 242 2.42 -12.23 -9.42
N VAL A 243 1.10 -12.10 -9.31
CA VAL A 243 0.46 -10.95 -8.67
C VAL A 243 0.22 -11.25 -7.19
N TYR A 244 0.84 -10.47 -6.32
CA TYR A 244 0.63 -10.51 -4.88
C TYR A 244 -0.44 -9.48 -4.47
N SER A 245 -1.43 -9.88 -3.71
CA SER A 245 -2.52 -9.01 -3.24
C SER A 245 -3.04 -9.49 -1.87
N ARG A 246 -4.22 -9.01 -1.46
CA ARG A 246 -4.89 -9.48 -0.25
C ARG A 246 -5.17 -10.98 -0.31
N ILE A 247 -5.28 -11.59 0.86
CA ILE A 247 -5.59 -13.02 0.99
C ILE A 247 -6.94 -13.33 0.32
N GLY A 248 -7.00 -14.47 -0.37
CA GLY A 248 -8.20 -14.91 -1.09
C GLY A 248 -8.40 -14.25 -2.46
N THR A 249 -7.68 -13.17 -2.79
CA THR A 249 -7.86 -12.48 -4.08
C THR A 249 -7.62 -13.41 -5.27
N ALA A 250 -6.74 -14.41 -5.17
CA ALA A 250 -6.48 -15.37 -6.25
C ALA A 250 -7.70 -16.23 -6.64
N CYS A 251 -8.67 -16.43 -5.75
CA CYS A 251 -9.89 -17.18 -6.06
C CYS A 251 -10.72 -16.48 -7.15
N VAL A 252 -10.74 -15.15 -7.16
CA VAL A 252 -11.51 -14.36 -8.12
C VAL A 252 -11.05 -14.55 -9.56
N PRO A 253 -9.77 -14.31 -9.94
CA PRO A 253 -9.30 -14.49 -11.31
C PRO A 253 -9.32 -15.96 -11.73
N MET A 254 -9.12 -16.92 -10.81
CA MET A 254 -9.26 -18.34 -11.12
C MET A 254 -10.68 -18.69 -11.57
N VAL A 255 -11.69 -18.21 -10.82
CA VAL A 255 -13.10 -18.40 -11.18
C VAL A 255 -13.42 -17.65 -12.47
N ALA A 256 -13.01 -16.39 -12.59
CA ALA A 256 -13.23 -15.59 -13.80
C ALA A 256 -12.65 -16.25 -15.06
N ASN A 257 -11.44 -16.81 -14.97
CA ASN A 257 -10.82 -17.56 -16.07
C ASN A 257 -11.65 -18.79 -16.48
N LYS A 258 -12.23 -19.50 -15.50
CA LYS A 258 -13.14 -20.63 -15.79
C LYS A 258 -14.40 -20.18 -16.55
N PHE A 259 -14.88 -18.97 -16.27
CA PHE A 259 -16.03 -18.34 -16.95
C PHE A 259 -15.64 -17.55 -18.21
N ARG A 260 -14.36 -17.55 -18.61
CA ARG A 260 -13.81 -16.76 -19.73
C ARG A 260 -14.07 -15.25 -19.60
N VAL A 261 -14.14 -14.75 -18.36
CA VAL A 261 -14.23 -13.34 -18.04
C VAL A 261 -12.83 -12.72 -18.09
N ILE A 262 -12.73 -11.51 -18.64
CA ILE A 262 -11.46 -10.79 -18.75
C ILE A 262 -11.03 -10.31 -17.37
N ASN A 263 -9.79 -10.64 -16.99
CA ASN A 263 -9.11 -10.19 -15.78
C ASN A 263 -8.03 -9.15 -16.08
#